data_AF-A0A2B8CJW1-F1
#
_entry.id   AF-A0A2B8CJW1-F1
#
_cell.length_a   1.000
_cell.length_b   1.000
_cell.length_c   1.000
_cell.angle_alpha   90.00
_cell.angle_beta   90.00
_cell.angle_gamma   90.00
#
_symmetry.space_group_name_H-M   'P 1'
#
loop_
_entity.id
_entity.type
_entity.pdbx_description
1 polymer ?
#
loop_
_entity_poly.entity_id
_entity_poly.type
_entity_poly.pdbx_seq_one_letter_code
_entity_poly.pdbx_strand_id
1 'polypeptide(L)'
;MRKIMISAAAAFLFMSATPVLAENNPQPETKDVQLTSQQKQELSVLYKEMLAKKKEILSKYVEYGVLSKTESQNISSHMENRYQHMEKNGFVPKRHCHKMHHSK
;
A
#
# COMPACT_ATOMS: atom_id res chain seq x y z
N MET A 1 -54.75 28.35 23.22
CA MET A 1 -55.44 27.51 22.21
C MET A 1 -55.85 28.38 21.02
N ARG A 2 -55.11 28.30 19.92
CA ARG A 2 -55.59 28.48 18.53
C ARG A 2 -54.47 28.00 17.60
N LYS A 3 -54.71 26.86 16.95
CA LYS A 3 -53.88 26.22 15.94
C LYS A 3 -54.43 26.62 14.58
N ILE A 4 -53.61 27.11 13.65
CA ILE A 4 -53.77 27.02 12.18
C ILE A 4 -52.35 27.18 11.60
N MET A 5 -51.62 26.09 11.32
CA MET A 5 -51.54 25.36 10.04
C MET A 5 -50.76 26.09 8.92
N ILE A 6 -49.49 25.67 8.81
CA ILE A 6 -48.58 25.50 7.66
C ILE A 6 -49.10 25.95 6.29
N SER A 7 -48.30 26.78 5.60
CA SER A 7 -48.21 26.76 4.14
C SER A 7 -46.74 26.82 3.71
N ALA A 8 -46.40 25.91 2.80
CA ALA A 8 -45.06 25.57 2.35
C ALA A 8 -44.50 26.58 1.35
N ALA A 9 -43.23 26.94 1.52
CA ALA A 9 -42.40 27.45 0.44
C ALA A 9 -40.98 26.88 0.62
N ALA A 10 -40.65 25.93 -0.25
CA ALA A 10 -39.38 25.25 -0.31
C ALA A 10 -38.24 26.26 -0.55
N ALA A 11 -37.35 26.43 0.43
CA ALA A 11 -36.07 27.09 0.23
C ALA A 11 -35.08 26.05 -0.30
N PHE A 12 -34.78 26.19 -1.58
CA PHE A 12 -33.81 25.41 -2.35
C PHE A 12 -32.49 25.19 -1.60
N LEU A 13 -32.12 23.91 -1.47
CA LEU A 13 -30.76 23.44 -1.23
C LEU A 13 -29.83 23.99 -2.33
N PHE A 14 -29.12 25.09 -2.07
CA PHE A 14 -27.93 25.44 -2.83
C PHE A 14 -26.75 24.63 -2.29
N MET A 15 -26.67 23.38 -2.72
CA MET A 15 -25.46 22.58 -2.59
C MET A 15 -24.46 23.13 -3.60
N SER A 16 -23.57 24.02 -3.16
CA SER A 16 -22.48 24.54 -3.97
C SER A 16 -21.55 23.38 -4.33
N ALA A 17 -21.70 22.85 -5.54
CA ALA A 17 -20.71 21.99 -6.15
C ALA A 17 -19.44 22.83 -6.40
N THR A 18 -18.50 22.80 -5.46
CA THR A 18 -17.14 23.26 -5.75
C THR A 18 -16.54 22.26 -6.75
N PRO A 19 -16.17 22.69 -7.97
CA PRO A 19 -15.37 21.83 -8.82
C PRO A 19 -14.04 21.60 -8.08
N VAL A 20 -13.77 20.35 -7.70
CA VAL A 20 -12.43 19.96 -7.29
C VAL A 20 -11.58 20.02 -8.55
N LEU A 21 -10.87 21.15 -8.71
CA LEU A 21 -9.85 21.28 -9.73
C LEU A 21 -8.69 20.38 -9.28
N ALA A 22 -8.54 19.22 -9.92
CA ALA A 22 -7.34 18.43 -9.78
C ALA A 22 -6.18 19.27 -10.33
N GLU A 23 -5.37 19.83 -9.43
CA GLU A 23 -4.13 20.49 -9.79
C GLU A 23 -3.22 19.43 -10.43
N ASN A 24 -2.96 19.60 -11.73
CA ASN A 24 -2.07 18.73 -12.50
C ASN A 24 -0.63 19.04 -12.08
N ASN A 25 -0.28 18.70 -10.84
CA ASN A 25 1.06 18.84 -10.31
C ASN A 25 1.93 17.79 -11.02
N PRO A 26 2.92 18.19 -11.84
CA PRO A 26 3.84 17.23 -12.42
C PRO A 26 4.46 16.43 -11.27
N GLN A 27 4.28 15.11 -11.30
CA GLN A 27 4.87 14.24 -10.29
C GLN A 27 6.38 14.54 -10.23
N PRO A 28 6.95 14.75 -9.04
CA PRO A 28 8.38 15.00 -8.92
C PRO A 28 9.12 13.85 -9.58
N GLU A 29 9.98 14.16 -10.55
CA GLU A 29 10.79 13.16 -11.21
C GLU A 29 11.63 12.44 -10.16
N THR A 30 11.30 11.17 -9.95
CA THR A 30 12.01 10.35 -8.98
C THR A 30 13.42 10.11 -9.54
N LYS A 31 14.45 10.65 -8.89
CA LYS A 31 15.84 10.44 -9.30
C LYS A 31 16.28 9.02 -9.00
N ASP A 32 17.22 8.48 -9.77
CA ASP A 32 17.89 7.22 -9.41
C ASP A 32 18.85 7.50 -8.24
N VAL A 33 18.42 7.12 -7.04
CA VAL A 33 19.18 7.35 -5.80
C VAL A 33 19.90 6.06 -5.42
N GLN A 34 21.20 6.16 -5.16
CA GLN A 34 21.96 5.08 -4.52
C GLN A 34 21.99 5.29 -3.01
N LEU A 35 21.66 4.24 -2.26
CA LEU A 35 21.70 4.26 -0.80
C LEU A 35 23.13 4.06 -0.28
N THR A 36 23.46 4.77 0.79
CA THR A 36 24.70 4.57 1.56
C THR A 36 24.69 3.24 2.31
N SER A 37 25.85 2.78 2.76
CA SER A 37 25.97 1.55 3.55
C SER A 37 25.15 1.60 4.84
N GLN A 38 25.15 2.74 5.54
CA GLN A 38 24.37 2.93 6.76
C GLN A 38 22.86 2.83 6.48
N GLN A 39 22.36 3.51 5.44
CA GLN A 39 20.95 3.43 5.06
C GLN A 39 20.52 2.00 4.67
N LYS A 40 21.38 1.25 3.96
CA LYS A 40 21.12 -0.16 3.65
C LYS A 40 21.07 -1.03 4.89
N GLN A 41 21.92 -0.77 5.87
CA GLN A 41 21.92 -1.49 7.14
C GLN A 41 20.65 -1.20 7.94
N GLU A 42 20.24 0.06 8.03
CA GLU A 42 18.96 0.47 8.67
C GLU A 42 17.78 -0.25 8.02
N LEU A 43 17.71 -0.27 6.68
CA LEU A 43 16.66 -1.00 5.96
C LEU A 43 16.74 -2.51 6.19
N SER A 44 17.93 -3.11 6.20
CA SER A 44 18.11 -4.54 6.47
C SER A 44 17.50 -4.95 7.81
N VAL A 45 17.75 -4.16 8.87
CA VAL A 45 17.17 -4.38 10.20
C VAL A 45 15.64 -4.34 10.13
N LEU A 46 15.08 -3.28 9.56
CA LEU A 46 13.61 -3.12 9.45
C LEU A 46 12.95 -4.26 8.66
N TYR A 47 13.57 -4.70 7.56
CA TYR A 47 13.05 -5.81 6.78
C TYR A 47 13.13 -7.14 7.54
N LYS A 48 14.21 -7.39 8.29
CA LYS A 48 14.34 -8.61 9.10
C LYS A 48 13.30 -8.66 10.22
N GLU A 49 13.06 -7.54 10.90
CA GLU A 49 11.99 -7.42 11.91
C GLU A 49 10.61 -7.67 11.29
N MET A 50 10.34 -7.07 10.14
CA MET A 50 9.10 -7.30 9.40
C MET A 50 8.92 -8.77 9.01
N LEU A 51 9.99 -9.45 8.54
CA LEU A 51 9.94 -10.88 8.21
C LEU A 51 9.65 -11.73 9.44
N ALA A 52 10.29 -11.44 10.57
CA ALA A 52 10.03 -12.15 11.82
C ALA A 52 8.56 -12.01 12.24
N LYS A 53 8.02 -10.78 12.19
CA LYS A 53 6.61 -10.53 12.48
C LYS A 53 5.65 -11.21 11.51
N LYS A 54 5.99 -11.25 10.21
CA LYS A 54 5.19 -12.00 9.23
C LYS A 54 5.21 -13.50 9.49
N LYS A 55 6.36 -14.09 9.85
CA LYS A 55 6.46 -15.50 10.24
C LYS A 55 5.60 -15.81 11.47
N GLU A 56 5.58 -14.92 12.45
CA GLU A 56 4.69 -15.02 13.63
C GLU A 56 3.21 -15.01 13.24
N ILE A 57 2.79 -14.11 12.35
CA ILE A 57 1.41 -14.06 11.82
C ILE A 57 1.07 -15.36 11.09
N LEU A 58 1.98 -15.89 10.27
CA LEU A 58 1.75 -17.17 9.57
C LEU A 58 1.60 -18.34 10.55
N SER A 59 2.37 -18.36 11.64
CA SER A 59 2.18 -19.34 12.71
C SER A 59 0.79 -19.22 13.35
N LYS A 60 0.30 -18.00 13.59
CA LYS A 60 -1.07 -17.79 14.10
C LYS A 60 -2.15 -18.23 13.11
N TYR A 61 -1.96 -18.02 11.82
CA TYR A 61 -2.91 -18.54 10.82
C TYR A 61 -2.93 -20.07 10.75
N VAL A 62 -1.80 -20.74 10.99
CA VAL A 62 -1.78 -22.20 11.14
C VAL A 62 -2.51 -22.63 12.41
N GLU A 63 -2.28 -21.94 13.53
CA GLU A 63 -2.96 -22.19 14.82
C GLU A 63 -4.48 -22.04 14.70
N TYR A 64 -4.96 -21.03 13.97
CA TYR A 64 -6.38 -20.76 13.77
C TYR A 64 -7.00 -21.59 12.64
N GLY A 65 -6.22 -22.45 11.97
CA GLY A 65 -6.70 -23.28 10.86
C GLY A 65 -7.02 -22.51 9.57
N VAL A 66 -6.56 -21.26 9.44
CA VAL A 66 -6.73 -20.44 8.22
C VAL A 66 -5.77 -20.90 7.13
N LEU A 67 -4.58 -21.37 7.51
CA LEU A 67 -3.57 -21.90 6.59
C LEU A 67 -3.12 -23.29 7.02
N SER A 68 -2.80 -24.14 6.06
CA SER A 68 -2.02 -25.34 6.33
C SER A 68 -0.56 -25.01 6.65
N LYS A 69 0.12 -25.93 7.33
CA LYS A 69 1.57 -25.80 7.63
C LYS A 69 2.40 -25.63 6.35
N THR A 70 2.05 -26.34 5.29
CA THR A 70 2.74 -26.30 4.00
C THR A 70 2.58 -24.94 3.31
N GLU A 71 1.37 -24.38 3.31
CA GLU A 71 1.12 -23.04 2.76
C GLU A 71 1.90 -21.97 3.53
N SER A 72 1.88 -22.03 4.86
CA SER A 72 2.68 -21.15 5.72
C SER A 72 4.18 -21.23 5.40
N GLN A 73 4.72 -22.44 5.23
CA GLN A 73 6.13 -22.64 4.85
C GLN A 73 6.45 -22.07 3.46
N ASN A 74 5.56 -22.27 2.48
CA ASN A 74 5.73 -21.75 1.12
C ASN A 74 5.77 -20.21 1.11
N ILE A 75 4.83 -19.58 1.83
CA ILE A 75 4.79 -18.11 1.96
C ILE A 75 6.05 -17.61 2.67
N SER A 76 6.45 -18.25 3.77
CA SER A 76 7.69 -17.91 4.48
C SER A 76 8.91 -17.98 3.57
N SER A 77 9.04 -19.04 2.78
CA SER A 77 10.14 -19.22 1.80
C SER A 77 10.15 -18.12 0.73
N HIS A 78 8.97 -17.76 0.19
CA HIS A 78 8.86 -16.69 -0.79
C HIS A 78 9.28 -15.33 -0.22
N MET A 79 8.89 -15.01 1.01
CA MET A 79 9.27 -13.75 1.66
C MET A 79 10.77 -13.68 1.93
N GLU A 80 11.39 -14.80 2.33
CA GLU A 80 12.85 -14.89 2.51
C GLU A 80 13.58 -14.68 1.18
N ASN A 81 13.12 -15.35 0.12
CA ASN A 81 13.72 -15.20 -1.21
C ASN A 81 13.59 -13.75 -1.74
N ARG A 82 12.45 -13.10 -1.48
CA ARG A 82 12.26 -11.68 -1.78
C ARG A 82 13.23 -10.79 -1.00
N TYR A 83 13.47 -11.07 0.28
CA TYR A 83 14.47 -10.34 1.06
C TYR A 83 15.87 -10.48 0.45
N GLN A 84 16.28 -11.70 0.10
CA GLN A 84 17.56 -11.94 -0.58
C GLN A 84 17.69 -11.13 -1.88
N HIS A 85 16.61 -11.00 -2.65
CA HIS A 85 16.62 -10.16 -3.85
C HIS A 85 16.76 -8.67 -3.54
N MET A 86 16.07 -8.17 -2.50
CA MET A 86 16.17 -6.78 -2.05
C MET A 86 17.57 -6.47 -1.49
N GLU A 87 18.16 -7.38 -0.72
CA GLU A 87 19.51 -7.21 -0.19
C GLU A 87 20.53 -7.11 -1.34
N LYS A 88 20.43 -8.02 -2.32
CA LYS A 88 21.30 -8.00 -3.52
C LYS A 88 21.13 -6.76 -4.40
N ASN A 89 19.93 -6.19 -4.46
CA ASN A 89 19.69 -4.96 -5.23
C ASN A 89 19.95 -3.68 -4.42
N GLY A 90 20.44 -3.79 -3.19
CA GLY A 90 20.74 -2.67 -2.32
C GLY A 90 19.50 -1.94 -1.80
N PHE A 91 18.37 -2.64 -1.69
CA PHE A 91 17.06 -2.15 -1.26
C PHE A 91 16.46 -1.05 -2.15
N VAL A 92 16.87 -0.99 -3.42
CA VAL A 92 16.31 -0.05 -4.41
C VAL A 92 15.30 -0.79 -5.30
N PRO A 93 14.00 -0.44 -5.25
CA PRO A 93 12.99 -1.05 -6.10
C PRO A 93 13.28 -0.81 -7.59
N LYS A 94 13.23 -1.88 -8.40
CA LYS A 94 13.31 -1.74 -9.86
C LYS A 94 12.05 -1.02 -10.35
N ARG A 95 12.22 0.04 -11.14
CA ARG A 95 11.10 0.70 -11.81
C ARG A 95 10.61 -0.20 -12.93
N HIS A 96 9.41 -0.72 -12.79
CA HIS A 96 8.73 -1.39 -13.89
C HIS A 96 8.05 -0.32 -14.75
N CYS A 97 8.69 0.07 -15.84
CA CYS A 97 8.00 0.80 -16.90
C CYS A 97 7.03 -0.18 -17.57
N HIS A 98 5.76 -0.12 -17.17
CA HIS A 98 4.68 -0.81 -17.87
C HIS A 98 4.58 -0.20 -19.28
N LYS A 99 5.23 -0.83 -20.27
CA LYS A 99 4.88 -0.59 -21.66
C LYS A 99 3.47 -1.14 -21.82
N MET A 100 2.48 -0.27 -21.99
CA MET A 100 1.13 -0.67 -22.37
C MET A 100 1.24 -1.46 -23.68
N HIS A 101 1.06 -2.78 -23.60
CA HIS A 101 0.88 -3.60 -24.77
C HIS A 101 -0.52 -3.32 -25.31
N HIS A 102 -0.63 -2.33 -26.19
CA HIS A 102 -1.82 -2.19 -27.02
C HIS A 102 -1.89 -3.43 -27.93
N SER A 103 -2.79 -4.35 -27.61
CA SER A 103 -3.25 -5.34 -28.58
C SER A 103 -3.81 -4.59 -29.78
N LYS A 104 -3.29 -4.89 -30.97
CA LYS A 104 -3.94 -4.53 -32.24
C LYS A 104 -5.18 -5.39 -32.46
#